data_AF-A0A2S8REH4-F1
#
_entry.id   AF-A0A2S8REH4-F1
#
_cell.length_a   1.000
_cell.length_b   1.000
_cell.length_c   1.000
_cell.angle_alpha   90.00
_cell.angle_beta   90.00
_cell.angle_gamma   90.00
#
_symmetry.space_group_name_H-M   'P 1'
#
loop_
_entity.id
_entity.type
_entity.pdbx_description
1 polymer ?
#
loop_
_entity_poly.entity_id
_entity_poly.type
_entity_poly.pdbx_seq_one_letter_code
_entity_poly.pdbx_strand_id
1 'polypeptide(L)' 'MKEVMSNPLENATKVPLKNGMTDPRWLGTDGWVKMQRVIPTSDGNITIHFIYNEIIGVFDDFKFK' A
#
# COMPACT_ATOMS: atom_id res chain seq x y z
N MET A 1 4.12 3.41 14.48
CA MET A 1 2.89 2.92 13.78
C MET A 1 1.91 4.04 13.43
N LYS A 2 1.53 4.95 14.35
CA LYS A 2 0.59 6.05 14.05
C LYS A 2 1.03 6.96 12.88
N GLU A 3 2.33 7.22 12.77
CA GLU A 3 2.90 8.12 11.75
C GLU A 3 2.72 7.62 10.30
N VAL A 4 2.81 6.31 10.06
CA VAL A 4 2.62 5.77 8.70
C VAL A 4 1.14 5.83 8.30
N MET A 5 0.23 5.66 9.25
CA MET A 5 -1.21 5.77 8.99
C MET A 5 -1.66 7.21 8.76
N SER A 6 -0.91 8.22 9.24
CA SER A 6 -1.24 9.64 8.97
C SER A 6 -0.90 10.09 7.56
N ASN A 7 0.14 9.53 6.93
CA ASN A 7 0.45 9.81 5.53
C ASN A 7 1.01 8.57 4.82
N PRO A 8 0.17 7.58 4.48
CA PRO A 8 0.62 6.31 3.90
C PRO A 8 1.33 6.46 2.55
N LEU A 9 0.98 7.50 1.78
CA LEU A 9 1.46 7.71 0.42
C LEU A 9 2.86 8.33 0.34
N GLU A 10 3.35 8.92 1.43
CA GLU A 10 4.67 9.52 1.46
C GLU A 10 5.76 8.48 1.16
N ASN A 11 6.49 8.70 0.07
CA ASN A 11 7.51 7.79 -0.45
C ASN A 11 7.00 6.36 -0.71
N ALA A 12 5.70 6.20 -0.92
CA ALA A 12 5.12 4.92 -1.29
C ALA A 12 5.23 4.69 -2.82
N THR A 13 5.39 3.43 -3.20
CA THR A 13 5.46 3.01 -4.60
C THR A 13 4.38 1.96 -4.88
N LYS A 14 3.85 1.94 -6.12
CA LYS A 14 2.98 0.86 -6.57
C LYS A 14 3.78 -0.42 -6.67
N VAL A 15 3.22 -1.51 -6.17
CA VAL A 15 3.77 -2.85 -6.35
C VAL A 15 3.26 -3.39 -7.69
N PRO A 16 4.13 -3.64 -8.68
CA PRO A 16 3.70 -4.17 -9.97
C PRO A 16 3.21 -5.61 -9.79
N LEU A 17 1.91 -5.82 -9.94
CA LEU A 17 1.29 -7.14 -9.93
C LEU A 17 1.13 -7.61 -11.38
N LYS A 18 1.63 -8.81 -11.69
CA LYS A 18 1.61 -9.39 -13.05
C LYS A 18 0.22 -9.35 -13.70
N ASN A 19 -0.83 -9.57 -12.91
CA ASN A 19 -2.22 -9.62 -13.37
C ASN A 19 -3.05 -8.43 -12.85
N GLY A 20 -2.40 -7.38 -12.32
CA GLY A 20 -3.08 -6.33 -11.57
C GLY A 20 -3.72 -6.86 -10.27
N MET A 21 -4.67 -6.09 -9.74
CA MET A 21 -5.46 -6.48 -8.58
C MET A 21 -6.68 -7.31 -9.01
N THR A 22 -6.73 -8.58 -8.59
CA THR A 22 -7.78 -9.55 -8.97
C THR A 22 -8.63 -10.03 -7.79
N ASP A 23 -8.38 -9.53 -6.58
CA ASP A 23 -9.18 -9.89 -5.39
C ASP A 23 -10.54 -9.18 -5.50
N PRO A 24 -11.68 -9.89 -5.34
CA PRO A 24 -13.01 -9.30 -5.43
C PRO A 24 -13.26 -8.15 -4.45
N ARG A 25 -12.52 -8.09 -3.34
CA ARG A 25 -12.63 -6.99 -2.36
C ARG A 25 -11.93 -5.72 -2.82
N TRP A 26 -10.92 -5.86 -3.67
CA TRP A 26 -10.04 -4.79 -4.11
C TRP A 26 -9.74 -4.93 -5.61
N LEU A 27 -10.77 -4.92 -6.45
CA LEU A 27 -10.60 -5.09 -7.89
C LEU A 27 -9.86 -3.90 -8.52
N GLY A 28 -8.91 -4.19 -9.40
CA GLY A 28 -8.17 -3.14 -10.12
C GLY A 28 -9.08 -2.29 -11.01
N THR A 29 -10.17 -2.86 -11.54
CA THR A 29 -11.21 -2.15 -12.30
C THR A 29 -11.92 -1.08 -11.49
N ASP A 30 -11.96 -1.25 -10.16
CA ASP A 30 -12.60 -0.32 -9.24
C ASP A 30 -11.58 0.70 -8.69
N GLY A 31 -10.37 0.73 -9.24
CA GLY A 31 -9.32 1.70 -8.89
C GLY A 31 -8.38 1.26 -7.77
N TRP A 32 -8.46 0.00 -7.32
CA TRP A 32 -7.59 -0.50 -6.27
C TRP A 32 -6.20 -0.88 -6.78
N VAL A 33 -5.17 -0.49 -6.02
CA VAL A 33 -3.77 -0.83 -6.24
C VAL A 33 -3.11 -1.32 -4.97
N LYS A 34 -2.11 -2.18 -5.12
CA LYS A 34 -1.22 -2.55 -4.02
C LYS A 34 -0.06 -1.56 -3.95
N MET A 35 0.15 -0.99 -2.77
CA MET A 35 1.22 -0.05 -2.48
C MET A 35 2.23 -0.67 -1.53
N GLN A 36 3.44 -0.12 -1.54
CA GLN A 36 4.45 -0.38 -0.52
C GLN A 36 5.12 0.92 -0.10
N ARG A 37 5.47 1.03 1.18
CA ARG A 37 6.36 2.05 1.71
C ARG A 37 7.51 1.35 2.43
N VAL A 38 8.73 1.75 2.14
CA VAL A 38 9.93 1.23 2.80
C VAL A 38 10.49 2.33 3.68
N ILE A 39 10.68 2.01 4.97
CA ILE A 39 11.19 2.94 5.98
C ILE A 39 12.54 2.41 6.47
N PRO A 40 13.66 3.05 6.10
CA PRO A 40 14.96 2.71 6.65
C PRO A 40 15.04 3.03 8.15
N THR A 41 15.63 2.13 8.92
CA THR A 41 15.87 2.26 10.36
C THR A 41 17.31 1.84 10.68
N SER A 42 17.77 2.03 11.92
CA SER A 42 19.09 1.54 12.37
C SER A 42 19.23 0.03 12.27
N ASP A 43 18.11 -0.71 12.33
CA ASP A 43 18.07 -2.16 12.45
C ASP A 43 17.70 -2.83 11.11
N GLY A 44 17.60 -2.05 10.03
CA GLY A 44 17.18 -2.50 8.70
C GLY A 44 15.97 -1.75 8.16
N ASN A 45 15.29 -2.32 7.19
CA ASN A 45 14.14 -1.69 6.54
C ASN A 45 12.83 -2.28 7.04
N ILE A 46 11.90 -1.43 7.45
CA ILE A 46 10.50 -1.82 7.68
C ILE A 46 9.77 -1.65 6.36
N THR A 47 9.15 -2.72 5.86
CA THR A 47 8.34 -2.68 4.64
C THR A 47 6.87 -2.77 4.99
N ILE A 48 6.11 -1.80 4.51
CA ILE A 48 4.70 -1.65 4.81
C ILE A 48 3.95 -1.80 3.51
N HIS A 49 3.14 -2.85 3.40
CA HIS A 49 2.21 -3.02 2.29
C HIS A 49 0.84 -2.53 2.72
N PHE A 50 0.12 -1.92 1.79
CA PHE A 50 -1.27 -1.52 1.97
C PHE A 50 -1.99 -1.51 0.63
N ILE A 51 -3.30 -1.53 0.68
CA ILE A 51 -4.17 -1.40 -0.47
C ILE A 51 -4.68 0.05 -0.52
N TYR A 52 -4.70 0.65 -1.70
CA TYR A 52 -5.13 2.03 -1.91
C TYR A 52 -6.06 2.11 -3.11
N ASN A 53 -7.19 2.79 -2.96
CA ASN A 53 -8.07 3.11 -4.07
C ASN A 53 -7.75 4.52 -4.59
N GLU A 54 -7.25 4.61 -5.82
CA GLU A 54 -6.85 5.88 -6.40
C GLU A 54 -8.03 6.78 -6.81
N ILE A 55 -9.23 6.20 -6.96
CA ILE A 55 -10.43 6.93 -7.37
C ILE A 55 -11.06 7.64 -6.17
N ILE A 56 -11.25 6.92 -5.05
CA ILE A 56 -11.94 7.45 -3.87
C ILE A 56 -10.99 7.84 -2.72
N GLY A 57 -9.69 7.61 -2.85
CA GLY A 57 -8.69 8.01 -1.85
C GLY A 57 -8.72 7.19 -0.55
N VAL A 58 -9.23 5.95 -0.60
CA VAL A 58 -9.41 5.08 0.58
C VAL A 58 -8.25 4.08 0.69
N PHE A 59 -7.84 3.79 1.93
CA PHE A 59 -6.80 2.83 2.26
C PHE A 59 -7.37 1.60 2.97
N ASP A 60 -6.76 0.43 2.76
CA ASP A 60 -7.16 -0.83 3.40
C ASP A 60 -5.95 -1.80 3.56
N ASP A 61 -6.13 -2.87 4.34
CA ASP A 61 -5.22 -4.04 4.47
C ASP A 61 -3.73 -3.68 4.71
N PHE A 62 -3.47 -2.87 5.74
CA PHE A 62 -2.11 -2.56 6.17
C PHE A 62 -1.39 -3.80 6.74
N LYS A 63 -0.22 -4.11 6.20
CA LYS A 63 0.66 -5.22 6.61
C LYS A 63 2.08 -4.73 6.81
N PHE A 64 2.64 -4.98 7.98
CA PHE A 64 3.99 -4.59 8.37
C PHE A 64 4.90 -5.83 8.34
N LYS A 65 6.06 -5.72 7.69
CA LYS A 65 7.06 -6.78 7.57
C LYS A 65 8.45 -6.23 7.83
#